data_AF-B3CQU2-F1
#
_entry.id   AF-B3CQU2-F1
#
_cell.length_a   1.000
_cell.length_b   1.000
_cell.length_c   1.000
_cell.angle_alpha   90.00
_cell.angle_beta   90.00
_cell.angle_gamma   90.00
#
_symmetry.space_group_name_H-M   'P 1'
#
loop_
_entity.id
_entity.type
_entity.pdbx_description
1 polymer ?
#
loop_
_entity_poly.entity_id
_entity_poly.type
_entity_poly.pdbx_seq_one_letter_code
_entity_poly.pdbx_strand_id
1 'polypeptide(L)'
;MPYGEQDNLYTFNQYLDNKDNLGIKSLESHLRSKEFLSKIFQYSERCIYSNEDFDEFIRKLDLDNLEKLLYPARIIEASNIISMLCYSMHCRINLDVLADTLKVLTSNINTLEVLYNLNIPFSTFFTKLHHAVYKTPDCLKMIFEFFELKLEKLPKPTYEEICKIKEYFLSFCKKFSQKFHRITNSQNPHMKKYVK
;
A
#
# COMPACT_ATOMS: atom_id res chain seq x y z
N MET A 1 36.85 12.37 23.20
CA MET A 1 35.77 11.45 22.79
C MET A 1 35.25 11.95 21.46
N PRO A 2 35.37 11.21 20.35
CA PRO A 2 34.74 11.65 19.11
C PRO A 2 33.23 11.57 19.32
N TYR A 3 32.54 12.66 19.02
CA TYR A 3 31.08 12.69 18.92
C TYR A 3 30.68 11.60 17.91
N GLY A 4 29.84 10.65 18.32
CA GLY A 4 29.23 9.71 17.38
C GLY A 4 28.54 10.50 16.28
N GLU A 5 28.62 9.99 15.05
CA GLU A 5 27.95 10.57 13.89
C GLU A 5 26.50 10.89 14.26
N GLN A 6 26.15 12.17 14.27
CA GLN A 6 24.76 12.57 14.41
C GLN A 6 24.03 12.01 13.19
N ASP A 7 23.07 11.12 13.43
CA ASP A 7 22.10 10.73 12.43
C ASP A 7 21.37 11.99 11.97
N ASN A 8 21.85 12.55 10.86
CA ASN A 8 21.18 13.65 10.20
C ASN A 8 19.85 13.10 9.68
N LEU A 9 18.77 13.83 9.94
CA LEU A 9 17.46 13.48 9.40
C LEU A 9 17.35 14.07 7.99
N TYR A 10 16.94 13.25 7.03
CA TYR A 10 16.88 13.57 5.61
C TYR A 10 15.45 13.44 5.09
N THR A 11 15.09 14.29 4.13
CA THR A 11 13.97 13.99 3.23
C THR A 11 14.35 12.82 2.31
N PHE A 12 13.36 12.11 1.77
CA PHE A 12 13.64 10.99 0.86
C PHE A 12 14.43 11.42 -0.38
N ASN A 13 14.20 12.62 -0.92
CA ASN A 13 14.98 13.12 -2.07
C ASN A 13 16.45 13.39 -1.69
N GLN A 14 16.70 13.98 -0.51
CA GLN A 14 18.07 14.15 -0.01
C GLN A 14 18.75 12.81 0.26
N TYR A 15 18.00 11.83 0.77
CA TYR A 15 18.47 10.45 0.88
C TYR A 15 18.89 9.95 -0.51
N LEU A 16 18.04 10.05 -1.54
CA LEU A 16 18.36 9.60 -2.91
C LEU A 16 19.58 10.28 -3.56
N ASP A 17 19.95 11.48 -3.14
CA ASP A 17 21.14 12.20 -3.64
C ASP A 17 22.46 11.65 -3.05
N ASN A 18 22.39 10.89 -1.96
CA ASN A 18 23.56 10.28 -1.32
C ASN A 18 24.00 9.00 -2.06
N LYS A 19 25.01 9.10 -2.93
CA LYS A 19 25.41 7.97 -3.79
C LYS A 19 25.95 6.74 -3.07
N ASP A 20 26.25 6.83 -1.77
CA ASP A 20 26.91 5.75 -1.04
C ASP A 20 25.94 4.81 -0.30
N ASN A 21 24.67 5.19 -0.07
CA ASN A 21 23.73 4.37 0.72
C ASN A 21 23.27 3.09 -0.01
N LEU A 22 23.09 2.01 0.76
CA LEU A 22 22.76 0.68 0.25
C LEU A 22 21.37 0.61 -0.37
N GLY A 23 20.36 1.24 0.24
CA GLY A 23 19.01 1.24 -0.30
C GLY A 23 18.90 2.02 -1.62
N ILE A 24 19.78 3.01 -1.86
CA ILE A 24 19.80 3.76 -3.12
C ILE A 24 20.33 2.89 -4.26
N LYS A 25 21.43 2.17 -4.03
CA LYS A 25 21.97 1.19 -4.99
C LYS A 25 20.92 0.14 -5.36
N SER A 26 20.09 -0.27 -4.39
CA SER A 26 18.97 -1.19 -4.64
C SER A 26 17.89 -0.56 -5.53
N LEU A 27 17.60 0.73 -5.36
CA LEU A 27 16.61 1.46 -6.15
C LEU A 27 17.09 1.86 -7.56
N GLU A 28 18.39 1.89 -7.84
CA GLU A 28 18.93 2.24 -9.17
C GLU A 28 18.49 1.27 -10.27
N SER A 29 18.27 0.01 -9.93
CA SER A 29 17.72 -1.01 -10.84
C SER A 29 16.18 -0.99 -10.93
N HIS A 30 15.50 -0.24 -10.07
CA HIS A 30 14.05 -0.21 -9.92
C HIS A 30 13.52 1.24 -10.05
N LEU A 31 13.69 1.82 -11.24
CA LEU A 31 13.41 3.24 -11.48
C LEU A 31 11.96 3.63 -11.19
N ARG A 32 10.98 2.76 -11.46
CA ARG A 32 9.57 3.06 -11.17
C ARG A 32 9.27 3.01 -9.69
N SER A 33 9.83 2.03 -8.98
CA SER A 33 9.75 1.95 -7.52
C SER A 33 10.38 3.18 -6.89
N LYS A 34 11.55 3.62 -7.37
CA LYS A 34 12.21 4.87 -6.96
C LYS A 34 11.29 6.07 -7.16
N GLU A 35 10.76 6.26 -8.37
CA GLU A 35 9.87 7.39 -8.70
C GLU A 35 8.57 7.36 -7.86
N PHE A 36 8.01 6.17 -7.65
CA PHE A 36 6.81 5.97 -6.87
C PHE A 36 7.02 6.31 -5.39
N LEU A 37 8.10 5.81 -4.78
CA LEU A 37 8.47 6.13 -3.40
C LEU A 37 8.79 7.62 -3.24
N SER A 38 9.50 8.23 -4.21
CA SER A 38 9.71 9.68 -4.23
C SER A 38 8.39 10.44 -4.19
N LYS A 39 7.38 10.03 -4.96
CA LYS A 39 6.05 10.64 -4.90
C LYS A 39 5.39 10.44 -3.54
N ILE A 40 5.46 9.24 -2.95
CA ILE A 40 4.92 8.99 -1.60
C ILE A 40 5.51 9.97 -0.58
N PHE A 41 6.83 10.15 -0.58
CA PHE A 41 7.50 10.99 0.39
C PHE A 41 7.47 12.49 0.04
N GLN A 42 7.32 12.87 -1.23
CA GLN A 42 7.20 14.27 -1.67
C GLN A 42 5.94 14.93 -1.11
N TYR A 43 4.81 14.21 -1.05
CA TYR A 43 3.58 14.74 -0.43
C TYR A 43 3.70 14.98 1.07
N SER A 44 4.83 14.59 1.67
CA SER A 44 5.05 14.55 3.09
C SER A 44 6.30 15.35 3.46
N GLU A 45 6.48 16.57 2.93
CA GLU A 45 7.71 17.41 3.04
C GLU A 45 8.28 17.60 4.46
N ARG A 46 7.53 17.28 5.52
CA ARG A 46 8.00 17.26 6.92
C ARG A 46 8.51 15.90 7.42
N CYS A 47 8.50 14.87 6.58
CA CYS A 47 8.90 13.52 6.91
C CYS A 47 10.39 13.36 6.69
N ILE A 48 11.13 13.68 7.74
CA ILE A 48 12.56 13.47 7.82
C ILE A 48 12.84 12.17 8.60
N TYR A 49 13.74 11.35 8.09
CA TYR A 49 14.17 10.07 8.67
C TYR A 49 15.69 9.96 8.58
N SER A 50 16.30 9.12 9.41
CA SER A 50 17.73 8.84 9.24
C SER A 50 17.96 8.03 7.95
N ASN A 51 19.22 7.97 7.48
CA ASN A 51 19.57 7.06 6.39
C ASN A 51 19.33 5.60 6.79
N GLU A 52 19.61 5.24 8.05
CA GLU A 52 19.36 3.89 8.57
C GLU A 52 17.88 3.50 8.51
N ASP A 53 16.98 4.41 8.89
CA ASP A 53 15.52 4.22 8.79
C ASP A 53 15.10 3.93 7.33
N PHE A 54 15.64 4.70 6.38
CA PHE A 54 15.35 4.49 4.96
C PHE A 54 15.97 3.21 4.41
N ASP A 55 17.22 2.89 4.75
CA ASP A 55 17.89 1.67 4.33
C ASP A 55 17.13 0.44 4.84
N GLU A 56 16.71 0.43 6.12
CA GLU A 56 15.91 -0.64 6.70
C GLU A 56 14.53 -0.74 6.05
N PHE A 57 13.88 0.39 5.77
CA PHE A 57 12.62 0.42 5.03
C PHE A 57 12.77 -0.20 3.64
N ILE A 58 13.78 0.22 2.85
CA ILE A 58 14.03 -0.30 1.51
C ILE A 58 14.34 -1.80 1.55
N ARG A 59 15.11 -2.26 2.53
CA ARG A 59 15.44 -3.69 2.73
C ARG A 59 14.21 -4.57 2.95
N LYS A 60 13.12 -4.02 3.50
CA LYS A 60 11.86 -4.75 3.71
C LYS A 60 11.02 -4.87 2.44
N LEU A 61 11.32 -4.10 1.39
CA LEU A 61 10.53 -4.08 0.17
C LEU A 61 10.95 -5.20 -0.79
N ASP A 62 9.95 -5.84 -1.39
CA ASP A 62 10.13 -6.66 -2.59
C ASP A 62 10.10 -5.74 -3.82
N LEU A 63 11.27 -5.19 -4.17
CA LEU A 63 11.39 -4.18 -5.23
C LEU A 63 11.06 -4.76 -6.61
N ASP A 64 11.37 -6.04 -6.87
CA ASP A 64 11.04 -6.70 -8.13
C ASP A 64 9.53 -6.76 -8.35
N ASN A 65 8.77 -7.18 -7.34
CA ASN A 65 7.33 -7.25 -7.44
C ASN A 65 6.67 -5.85 -7.35
N LEU A 66 7.27 -4.91 -6.62
CA LEU A 66 6.82 -3.52 -6.65
C LEU A 66 6.96 -2.91 -8.05
N GLU A 67 8.07 -3.17 -8.74
CA GLU A 67 8.29 -2.70 -10.11
C GLU A 67 7.24 -3.28 -11.07
N LYS A 68 6.95 -4.58 -10.97
CA LYS A 68 5.88 -5.26 -11.73
C LYS A 68 4.49 -4.70 -11.42
N LEU A 69 4.22 -4.35 -10.17
CA LEU A 69 2.93 -3.78 -9.79
C LEU A 69 2.73 -2.38 -10.42
N LEU A 70 3.82 -1.64 -10.60
CA LEU A 70 3.82 -0.29 -11.14
C LEU A 70 3.86 -0.24 -12.68
N TYR A 71 4.20 -1.34 -13.36
CA TYR A 71 4.32 -1.39 -14.81
C TYR A 71 3.94 -2.77 -15.40
N PRO A 72 3.19 -2.83 -16.52
CA PRO A 72 2.77 -1.72 -17.39
C PRO A 72 1.46 -1.03 -17.00
N ALA A 73 0.58 -1.68 -16.24
CA ALA A 73 -0.79 -1.21 -16.01
C ALA A 73 -0.94 -0.11 -14.95
N ARG A 74 0.14 0.26 -14.23
CA ARG A 74 0.15 1.21 -13.10
C ARG A 74 -1.08 1.05 -12.21
N ILE A 75 -1.21 -0.11 -11.59
CA ILE A 75 -2.45 -0.52 -10.91
C ILE A 75 -2.71 0.32 -9.65
N ILE A 76 -1.65 0.82 -9.01
CA ILE A 76 -1.72 1.66 -7.81
C ILE A 76 -1.10 3.04 -8.05
N GLU A 77 -1.56 4.03 -7.27
CA GLU A 77 -1.05 5.40 -7.30
C GLU A 77 -0.58 5.84 -5.91
N ALA A 78 0.49 6.65 -5.86
CA ALA A 78 1.08 7.13 -4.62
C ALA A 78 0.08 7.91 -3.75
N SER A 79 -0.75 8.75 -4.37
CA SER A 79 -1.84 9.50 -3.71
C SER A 79 -2.80 8.57 -2.95
N ASN A 80 -3.16 7.43 -3.54
CA ASN A 80 -4.05 6.45 -2.92
C ASN A 80 -3.38 5.79 -1.70
N ILE A 81 -2.09 5.49 -1.78
CA ILE A 81 -1.32 4.92 -0.65
C ILE A 81 -1.23 5.93 0.50
N ILE A 82 -0.86 7.18 0.20
CA ILE A 82 -0.76 8.25 1.20
C ILE A 82 -2.11 8.45 1.90
N SER A 83 -3.20 8.52 1.14
CA SER A 83 -4.56 8.70 1.67
C SER A 83 -5.00 7.59 2.66
N MET A 84 -4.52 6.36 2.48
CA MET A 84 -4.76 5.28 3.45
C MET A 84 -3.91 5.41 4.71
N LEU A 85 -2.64 5.79 4.53
CA LEU A 85 -1.64 5.79 5.60
C LEU A 85 -1.62 7.07 6.44
N CYS A 86 -2.20 8.15 5.93
CA CYS A 86 -2.03 9.47 6.50
C CYS A 86 -3.38 10.17 6.72
N TYR A 87 -3.62 10.64 7.95
CA TYR A 87 -4.85 11.36 8.33
C TYR A 87 -4.87 12.83 7.84
N SER A 88 -3.70 13.40 7.58
CA SER A 88 -3.54 14.78 7.11
C SER A 88 -2.35 14.88 6.16
N MET A 89 -2.28 15.93 5.35
CA MET A 89 -1.15 16.15 4.43
C MET A 89 0.19 16.46 5.14
N HIS A 90 0.24 16.40 6.47
CA HIS A 90 1.43 16.73 7.26
C HIS A 90 1.82 15.63 8.26
N CYS A 91 1.32 14.40 8.11
CA CYS A 91 1.75 13.30 8.99
C CYS A 91 3.05 12.65 8.54
N ARG A 92 3.86 12.30 9.53
CA ARG A 92 4.96 11.35 9.38
C ARG A 92 4.39 9.98 9.04
N ILE A 93 4.77 9.44 7.88
CA ILE A 93 4.38 8.09 7.47
C ILE A 93 5.14 7.09 8.35
N ASN A 94 4.43 6.15 8.95
CA ASN A 94 5.09 5.06 9.64
C ASN A 94 5.70 4.11 8.57
N LEU A 95 7.03 4.02 8.53
CA LEU A 95 7.76 3.24 7.52
C LEU A 95 7.45 1.74 7.59
N ASP A 96 7.24 1.18 8.79
CA ASP A 96 6.85 -0.22 8.95
C ASP A 96 5.46 -0.48 8.38
N VAL A 97 4.49 0.39 8.68
CA VAL A 97 3.12 0.27 8.17
C VAL A 97 3.10 0.44 6.64
N LEU A 98 3.91 1.37 6.10
CA LEU A 98 4.08 1.52 4.65
C LEU A 98 4.68 0.25 4.04
N ALA A 99 5.74 -0.31 4.62
CA ALA A 99 6.38 -1.53 4.14
C ALA A 99 5.40 -2.72 4.15
N ASP A 100 4.68 -2.92 5.25
CA ASP A 100 3.67 -3.98 5.38
C ASP A 100 2.52 -3.79 4.38
N THR A 101 2.08 -2.54 4.17
CA THR A 101 1.06 -2.20 3.17
C THR A 101 1.52 -2.56 1.76
N LEU A 102 2.73 -2.14 1.38
CA LEU A 102 3.31 -2.45 0.07
C LEU A 102 3.51 -3.94 -0.10
N LYS A 103 3.94 -4.66 0.95
CA LYS A 103 4.09 -6.11 0.94
C LYS A 103 2.77 -6.84 0.68
N VAL A 104 1.67 -6.39 1.29
CA VAL A 104 0.35 -6.95 1.02
C VAL A 104 -0.03 -6.71 -0.45
N LEU A 105 0.24 -5.53 -0.99
CA LEU A 105 -0.07 -5.22 -2.41
C LEU A 105 0.78 -6.06 -3.38
N THR A 106 2.09 -6.17 -3.16
CA THR A 106 3.00 -6.94 -4.03
C THR A 106 2.74 -8.44 -3.95
N SER A 107 2.28 -8.95 -2.81
CA SER A 107 1.89 -10.37 -2.68
C SER A 107 0.57 -10.69 -3.41
N ASN A 108 -0.20 -9.68 -3.82
CA ASN A 108 -1.54 -9.83 -4.42
C ASN A 108 -1.62 -9.26 -5.84
N ILE A 109 -0.50 -9.18 -6.57
CA ILE A 109 -0.42 -8.61 -7.93
C ILE A 109 -1.40 -9.26 -8.90
N ASN A 110 -1.50 -10.60 -8.90
CA ASN A 110 -2.41 -11.31 -9.82
C ASN A 110 -3.87 -10.92 -9.59
N THR A 111 -4.30 -10.84 -8.33
CA THR A 111 -5.66 -10.39 -7.97
C THR A 111 -5.88 -8.95 -8.41
N LEU A 112 -4.91 -8.07 -8.19
CA LEU A 112 -4.95 -6.66 -8.63
C LEU A 112 -5.03 -6.53 -10.15
N GLU A 113 -4.28 -7.32 -10.89
CA GLU A 113 -4.29 -7.35 -12.35
C GLU A 113 -5.63 -7.85 -12.89
N VAL A 114 -6.20 -8.91 -12.30
CA VAL A 114 -7.54 -9.39 -12.67
C VAL A 114 -8.58 -8.29 -12.44
N LEU A 115 -8.56 -7.61 -11.30
CA LEU A 115 -9.50 -6.52 -11.02
C LEU A 115 -9.35 -5.36 -12.02
N TYR A 116 -8.11 -5.00 -12.34
CA TYR A 116 -7.81 -3.98 -13.33
C TYR A 116 -8.38 -4.37 -14.71
N ASN A 117 -8.14 -5.60 -15.16
CA ASN A 117 -8.64 -6.14 -16.43
C ASN A 117 -10.18 -6.21 -16.48
N LEU A 118 -10.83 -6.36 -15.32
CA LEU A 118 -12.29 -6.30 -15.17
C LEU A 118 -12.85 -4.86 -15.10
N ASN A 119 -12.03 -3.84 -15.36
CA ASN A 119 -12.39 -2.42 -15.21
C ASN A 119 -12.92 -2.10 -13.80
N ILE A 120 -12.31 -2.72 -12.78
CA ILE A 120 -12.50 -2.41 -11.37
C ILE A 120 -11.22 -1.71 -10.91
N PRO A 121 -11.15 -0.38 -10.99
CA PRO A 121 -9.93 0.33 -10.61
C PRO A 121 -9.65 0.14 -9.12
N PHE A 122 -8.37 0.18 -8.72
CA PHE A 122 -7.94 0.23 -7.32
C PHE A 122 -8.69 1.32 -6.54
N SER A 123 -9.08 2.39 -7.25
CA SER A 123 -9.86 3.49 -6.73
C SER A 123 -11.23 3.09 -6.13
N THR A 124 -11.75 1.92 -6.50
CA THR A 124 -13.08 1.45 -6.08
C THR A 124 -13.13 1.08 -4.59
N PHE A 125 -12.06 0.46 -4.07
CA PHE A 125 -12.02 -0.05 -2.70
C PHE A 125 -11.07 0.73 -1.79
N PHE A 126 -10.08 1.47 -2.33
CA PHE A 126 -9.20 2.31 -1.50
C PHE A 126 -9.94 3.46 -0.79
N THR A 127 -10.96 4.06 -1.41
CA THR A 127 -11.68 5.21 -0.81
C THR A 127 -12.26 4.86 0.56
N LYS A 128 -12.45 3.56 0.82
CA LYS A 128 -13.00 3.03 2.07
C LYS A 128 -11.93 2.73 3.12
N LEU A 129 -10.66 2.70 2.71
CA LEU A 129 -9.48 2.58 3.56
C LEU A 129 -8.86 3.94 3.89
N HIS A 130 -9.48 5.03 3.46
CA HIS A 130 -9.10 6.38 3.83
C HIS A 130 -8.97 6.48 5.36
N HIS A 131 -7.80 6.93 5.83
CA HIS A 131 -7.49 7.05 7.26
C HIS A 131 -7.49 5.73 8.05
N ALA A 132 -7.24 4.60 7.40
CA ALA A 132 -7.00 3.35 8.12
C ALA A 132 -5.68 3.36 8.91
N VAL A 133 -4.71 4.17 8.46
CA VAL A 133 -3.39 4.41 9.09
C VAL A 133 -2.76 3.07 9.48
N TYR A 134 -2.64 2.78 10.77
CA TYR A 134 -2.00 1.58 11.31
C TYR A 134 -2.70 0.26 10.94
N LYS A 135 -4.00 0.31 10.63
CA LYS A 135 -4.79 -0.89 10.26
C LYS A 135 -4.79 -1.17 8.76
N THR A 136 -4.12 -0.33 7.96
CA THR A 136 -4.13 -0.43 6.49
C THR A 136 -3.70 -1.81 5.98
N PRO A 137 -2.57 -2.40 6.45
CA PRO A 137 -2.12 -3.70 5.95
C PRO A 137 -3.15 -4.81 6.22
N ASP A 138 -3.67 -4.90 7.45
CA ASP A 138 -4.66 -5.91 7.84
C ASP A 138 -5.95 -5.79 7.03
N CYS A 139 -6.40 -4.56 6.77
CA CYS A 139 -7.63 -4.33 6.01
C CYS A 139 -7.47 -4.71 4.54
N LEU A 140 -6.33 -4.37 3.93
CA LEU A 140 -6.01 -4.81 2.57
C LEU A 140 -5.94 -6.32 2.49
N LYS A 141 -5.32 -6.98 3.48
CA LYS A 141 -5.24 -8.44 3.53
C LYS A 141 -6.63 -9.08 3.55
N MET A 142 -7.52 -8.61 4.41
CA MET A 142 -8.92 -9.09 4.46
C MET A 142 -9.67 -8.88 3.14
N ILE A 143 -9.42 -7.75 2.47
CA ILE A 143 -10.04 -7.46 1.16
C ILE A 143 -9.52 -8.43 0.10
N PHE A 144 -8.21 -8.67 0.03
CA PHE A 144 -7.64 -9.58 -0.95
C PHE A 144 -8.01 -11.04 -0.71
N GLU A 145 -7.99 -11.52 0.53
CA GLU A 145 -8.48 -12.86 0.87
C GLU A 145 -9.93 -13.07 0.40
N PHE A 146 -10.77 -12.04 0.55
CA PHE A 146 -12.14 -12.07 0.05
C PHE A 146 -12.20 -12.10 -1.49
N PHE A 147 -11.35 -11.33 -2.16
CA PHE A 147 -11.26 -11.30 -3.62
C PHE A 147 -10.80 -12.65 -4.18
N GLU A 148 -9.75 -13.24 -3.63
CA GLU A 148 -9.23 -14.56 -4.03
C GLU A 148 -10.30 -15.64 -3.89
N LEU A 149 -10.96 -15.74 -2.74
CA LEU A 149 -12.05 -16.71 -2.51
C LEU A 149 -13.22 -16.60 -3.49
N LYS A 150 -13.42 -15.42 -4.08
CA LYS A 150 -14.47 -15.19 -5.08
C LYS A 150 -13.96 -15.44 -6.49
N LEU A 151 -12.74 -15.02 -6.80
CA LEU A 151 -12.12 -15.24 -8.11
C LEU A 151 -11.87 -16.73 -8.37
N GLU A 152 -11.40 -17.49 -7.39
CA GLU A 152 -11.18 -18.95 -7.51
C GLU A 152 -12.46 -19.73 -7.84
N LYS A 153 -13.63 -19.21 -7.47
CA LYS A 153 -14.93 -19.88 -7.67
C LYS A 153 -15.58 -19.55 -9.01
N LEU A 154 -14.95 -18.73 -9.83
CA LEU A 154 -15.50 -18.33 -11.12
C LEU A 154 -15.00 -19.26 -12.23
N PRO A 155 -15.90 -19.93 -12.99
CA PRO A 155 -15.52 -20.40 -14.32
C PRO A 155 -15.17 -19.20 -15.21
N LYS A 156 -14.53 -19.45 -16.37
CA LYS A 156 -14.18 -18.38 -17.34
C LYS A 156 -15.38 -17.43 -17.52
N PRO A 157 -15.28 -16.18 -17.05
CA PRO A 157 -16.48 -15.40 -16.81
C PRO A 157 -17.05 -14.90 -18.13
N THR A 158 -18.34 -15.17 -18.34
CA THR A 158 -19.14 -14.45 -19.33
C THR A 158 -19.27 -12.98 -18.94
N TYR A 159 -19.55 -12.09 -19.90
CA TYR A 159 -19.71 -10.66 -19.63
C TYR A 159 -20.76 -10.38 -18.52
N GLU A 160 -21.82 -11.16 -18.48
CA GLU A 160 -22.89 -11.03 -17.48
C GLU A 160 -22.43 -11.43 -16.06
N GLU A 161 -21.51 -12.40 -15.94
CA GLU A 161 -20.87 -12.77 -14.69
C GLU A 161 -19.91 -11.67 -14.21
N ILE A 162 -19.15 -11.05 -15.13
CA ILE A 162 -18.28 -9.89 -14.82
C ILE A 162 -19.10 -8.74 -14.21
N CYS A 163 -20.25 -8.42 -14.78
CA CYS A 163 -21.15 -7.39 -14.24
C CYS A 163 -21.65 -7.73 -12.82
N LYS A 164 -22.05 -8.99 -12.58
CA LYS A 164 -22.49 -9.44 -11.24
C LYS A 164 -21.35 -9.40 -10.21
N ILE A 165 -20.14 -9.77 -10.60
CA ILE A 165 -18.94 -9.68 -9.76
C ILE A 165 -18.69 -8.21 -9.39
N LYS A 166 -18.75 -7.30 -10.36
CA LYS A 166 -18.55 -5.87 -10.16
C LYS A 166 -19.58 -5.27 -9.22
N GLU A 167 -20.86 -5.53 -9.43
CA GLU A 167 -21.93 -5.06 -8.54
C GLU A 167 -21.78 -5.59 -7.11
N TYR A 168 -21.41 -6.87 -6.99
CA TYR A 168 -21.19 -7.49 -5.69
C TYR A 168 -19.99 -6.88 -4.96
N PHE A 169 -18.88 -6.61 -5.66
CA PHE A 169 -17.72 -5.93 -5.08
C PHE A 169 -18.06 -4.51 -4.63
N LEU A 170 -18.84 -3.76 -5.42
CA LEU A 170 -19.33 -2.44 -5.02
C LEU A 170 -20.18 -2.51 -3.74
N SER A 171 -21.06 -3.51 -3.65
CA SER A 171 -21.88 -3.77 -2.45
C SER A 171 -21.04 -4.17 -1.24
N PHE A 172 -20.03 -5.02 -1.42
CA PHE A 172 -19.08 -5.39 -0.37
C PHE A 172 -18.31 -4.17 0.12
N CYS A 173 -17.75 -3.35 -0.77
CA CYS A 173 -17.04 -2.12 -0.41
C CYS A 173 -17.93 -1.18 0.40
N LYS A 174 -19.21 -1.08 0.05
CA LYS A 174 -20.21 -0.31 0.80
C LYS A 174 -20.43 -0.86 2.21
N LYS A 175 -20.56 -2.19 2.38
CA LYS A 175 -20.72 -2.85 3.69
C LYS A 175 -19.45 -2.80 4.54
N PHE A 176 -18.28 -2.96 3.92
CA PHE A 176 -16.99 -2.89 4.59
C PHE A 176 -16.79 -1.51 5.23
N SER A 177 -17.12 -0.43 4.51
CA SER A 177 -17.08 0.94 5.05
C SER A 177 -17.90 1.13 6.34
N GLN A 178 -19.10 0.56 6.39
CA GLN A 178 -19.96 0.62 7.59
C GLN A 178 -19.35 -0.16 8.77
N LYS A 179 -18.67 -1.27 8.49
CA LYS A 179 -18.01 -2.10 9.50
C LYS A 179 -16.68 -1.49 9.95
N PHE A 180 -15.94 -0.84 9.05
CA PHE A 180 -14.69 -0.17 9.32
C PHE A 180 -14.89 0.98 10.31
N HIS A 181 -15.89 1.84 10.11
CA HIS A 181 -16.27 2.88 11.09
C HIS A 181 -16.57 2.34 12.49
N ARG A 182 -17.12 1.12 12.59
CA ARG A 182 -17.37 0.47 13.90
C ARG A 182 -16.08 -0.05 14.54
N ILE A 183 -15.17 -0.60 13.74
CA ILE A 183 -13.88 -1.17 14.20
C ILE A 183 -12.87 -0.07 14.57
N THR A 184 -12.90 1.09 13.92
CA THR A 184 -12.02 2.21 14.24
C THR A 184 -12.50 3.02 15.44
N ASN A 185 -13.81 3.08 15.70
CA ASN A 185 -14.37 3.74 16.89
C ASN A 185 -14.47 2.84 18.12
N SER A 186 -14.35 1.52 17.99
CA SER A 186 -14.28 0.62 19.15
C SER A 186 -12.82 0.36 19.53
N GLN A 187 -12.41 0.73 20.75
CA GLN A 187 -11.12 0.34 21.35
C GLN A 187 -11.08 -1.17 21.68
N ASN A 188 -11.22 -2.07 20.69
CA ASN A 188 -11.36 -3.50 20.98
C ASN A 188 -10.39 -4.36 20.14
N PRO A 189 -9.47 -5.14 20.78
CA PRO A 189 -8.33 -5.77 20.10
C PRO A 189 -8.62 -7.17 19.49
N HIS A 190 -9.87 -7.55 19.24
CA HIS A 190 -10.19 -8.91 18.77
C HIS A 190 -10.68 -8.95 17.31
N MET A 191 -9.72 -8.96 16.38
CA MET A 191 -9.96 -9.13 14.93
C MET A 191 -10.35 -10.55 14.47
N LYS A 192 -10.30 -11.57 15.33
CA LYS A 192 -10.46 -12.98 14.89
C LYS A 192 -11.89 -13.49 14.67
N LYS A 193 -12.94 -12.71 14.94
CA LYS A 193 -14.34 -13.22 14.90
C LYS A 193 -15.12 -12.92 13.62
N TYR A 194 -14.52 -12.26 12.62
CA TYR A 194 -15.29 -11.69 11.51
C TYR A 194 -15.15 -12.39 10.15
N VAL A 195 -14.51 -13.56 10.10
CA VAL A 195 -14.36 -14.42 8.90
C VAL A 195 -15.36 -15.60 8.92
N LYS A 196 -16.60 -15.36 9.37
CA LYS A 196 -17.70 -16.32 9.22
C LYS A 196 -18.86 -15.67 8.50
#